data_AF-A0A2N5NB45-F1
#
_entry.id   AF-A0A2N5NB45-F1
#
_cell.length_a   1.000
_cell.length_b   1.000
_cell.length_c   1.000
_cell.angle_alpha   90.00
_cell.angle_beta   90.00
_cell.angle_gamma   90.00
#
_symmetry.space_group_name_H-M   'P 1'
#
loop_
_entity.id
_entity.type
_entity.pdbx_description
1 polymer ?
#
loop_
_entity_poly.entity_id
_entity_poly.type
_entity_poly.pdbx_seq_one_letter_code
_entity_poly.pdbx_strand_id
1 'polypeptide(L)'
;MVRKGATPSAPGQLGFIGGSMGDISVIVRGRDTDENRDACWSTVHGAGRVMSRTQAAGKMNWKTRRRLGGEISEERMREAVRAYGVELRGAGTDESPFVYRQLQQVLDAHAGTIEVLHRLRPIGVCMAGADEHDPYKD
;
A
#
# COMPACT_ATOMS: atom_id res chain seq x y z
N MET A 1 -17.63 -12.38 11.52
CA MET A 1 -16.27 -11.78 11.50
C MET A 1 -16.23 -10.68 10.46
N VAL A 2 -15.97 -9.43 10.86
CA VAL A 2 -15.88 -8.28 9.96
C VAL A 2 -14.41 -7.87 9.84
N ARG A 3 -13.92 -7.61 8.63
CA ARG A 3 -12.53 -7.18 8.37
C ARG A 3 -12.54 -5.87 7.57
N LYS A 4 -11.78 -4.88 8.03
CA LYS A 4 -11.55 -3.62 7.30
C LYS A 4 -10.06 -3.36 7.30
N GLY A 5 -9.44 -3.36 6.13
CA GLY A 5 -7.98 -3.30 6.02
C GLY A 5 -7.30 -4.52 6.66
N ALA A 6 -7.92 -5.69 6.58
CA ALA A 6 -7.37 -6.95 7.07
C ALA A 6 -7.78 -8.09 6.13
N THR A 7 -6.92 -9.09 6.02
CA THR A 7 -7.14 -10.31 5.24
C THR A 7 -7.24 -11.52 6.17
N PRO A 8 -7.92 -12.60 5.76
CA PRO A 8 -7.93 -13.83 6.54
C PRO A 8 -6.55 -14.51 6.57
N SER A 9 -6.21 -15.14 7.69
CA SER A 9 -4.93 -15.83 7.93
C SER A 9 -5.14 -17.15 8.67
N ALA A 10 -6.17 -17.92 8.35
CA ALA A 10 -6.36 -19.24 8.96
C ALA A 10 -5.10 -20.13 8.77
N PRO A 11 -4.84 -21.10 9.65
CA PRO A 11 -3.66 -21.94 9.54
C PRO A 11 -3.51 -22.56 8.16
N GLY A 12 -2.34 -22.37 7.53
CA GLY A 12 -2.05 -22.85 6.18
C GLY A 12 -2.65 -22.01 5.05
N GLN A 13 -3.53 -21.05 5.33
CA GLN A 13 -4.15 -20.20 4.32
C GLN A 13 -3.11 -19.27 3.69
N LEU A 14 -3.06 -19.26 2.35
CA LEU A 14 -2.23 -18.32 1.60
C LEU A 14 -2.87 -16.93 1.54
N GLY A 15 -2.03 -15.91 1.60
CA GLY A 15 -2.42 -14.51 1.47
C GLY A 15 -1.39 -13.69 0.70
N PHE A 16 -1.81 -12.50 0.29
CA PHE A 16 -0.96 -11.49 -0.33
C PHE A 16 -1.04 -10.20 0.49
N ILE A 17 0.10 -9.57 0.73
CA ILE A 17 0.21 -8.30 1.44
C ILE A 17 1.04 -7.35 0.58
N GLY A 18 0.40 -6.26 0.17
CA GLY A 18 1.01 -5.25 -0.70
C GLY A 18 1.74 -4.17 0.09
N GLY A 19 2.91 -3.77 -0.42
CA GLY A 19 3.61 -2.57 0.03
C GLY A 19 3.14 -1.31 -0.73
N SER A 20 3.97 -0.27 -0.66
CA SER A 20 3.80 0.92 -1.51
C SER A 20 4.29 0.68 -2.95
N MET A 21 4.11 1.65 -3.84
CA MET A 21 4.63 1.60 -5.21
C MET A 21 6.18 1.49 -5.31
N GLY A 22 6.89 1.76 -4.22
CA GLY A 22 8.35 1.64 -4.12
C GLY A 22 8.79 0.74 -2.96
N ASP A 23 7.99 -0.27 -2.61
CA ASP A 23 8.29 -1.22 -1.54
C ASP A 23 8.04 -2.67 -2.02
N ILE A 24 8.48 -3.65 -1.25
CA ILE A 24 8.21 -5.06 -1.52
C ILE A 24 6.72 -5.39 -1.33
N SER A 25 6.30 -6.52 -1.90
CA SER A 25 5.06 -7.21 -1.52
C SER A 25 5.38 -8.64 -1.11
N VAL A 26 4.49 -9.31 -0.38
CA VAL A 26 4.76 -10.67 0.12
C VAL A 26 3.60 -11.63 -0.12
N ILE A 27 3.97 -12.88 -0.40
CA ILE A 27 3.07 -14.03 -0.28
C ILE A 27 3.30 -14.64 1.10
N VAL A 28 2.21 -14.81 1.84
CA VAL A 28 2.25 -15.25 3.24
C VAL A 28 1.37 -16.47 3.46
N ARG A 29 1.60 -17.16 4.57
CA ARG A 29 0.78 -18.26 5.06
C ARG A 29 0.39 -18.02 6.50
N GLY A 30 -0.88 -18.26 6.85
CA GLY A 30 -1.35 -18.18 8.24
C GLY A 30 -0.68 -19.23 9.13
N ARG A 31 -0.24 -18.83 10.33
CA ARG A 31 0.34 -19.74 11.33
C ARG A 31 -0.72 -20.35 12.22
N ASP A 32 -0.50 -21.54 12.76
CA ASP A 32 -1.33 -22.07 13.85
C ASP A 32 -0.71 -21.66 15.19
N THR A 33 -1.14 -20.51 15.71
CA THR A 33 -0.64 -19.91 16.95
C THR A 33 -1.79 -19.32 17.76
N ASP A 34 -1.61 -19.21 19.07
CA ASP A 34 -2.59 -18.56 19.95
C ASP A 34 -2.80 -17.09 19.56
N GLU A 35 -1.72 -16.37 19.19
CA GLU A 35 -1.81 -15.00 18.70
C GLU A 35 -2.68 -14.87 17.44
N ASN A 36 -2.55 -15.79 16.49
CA ASN A 36 -3.38 -15.77 15.28
C ASN A 36 -4.84 -16.15 15.58
N ARG A 37 -5.06 -17.06 16.54
CA ARG A 37 -6.40 -17.40 17.04
C ARG A 37 -7.06 -16.19 17.69
N ASP A 38 -6.33 -15.47 18.54
CA ASP A 38 -6.77 -14.24 19.21
C ASP A 38 -7.05 -13.12 18.20
N ALA A 39 -6.25 -13.04 17.13
CA ALA A 39 -6.51 -12.19 15.97
C ALA A 39 -7.69 -12.65 15.10
N CYS A 40 -8.45 -13.66 15.55
CA CYS A 40 -9.59 -14.24 14.84
C CYS A 40 -9.21 -14.70 13.42
N TRP A 41 -8.02 -15.29 13.29
CA TRP A 41 -7.44 -15.73 12.01
C TRP A 41 -7.44 -14.60 10.98
N SER A 42 -6.89 -13.44 11.37
CA SER A 42 -6.77 -12.27 10.51
C SER A 42 -5.39 -11.64 10.59
N THR A 43 -4.95 -11.04 9.49
CA THR A 43 -3.69 -10.32 9.36
C THR A 43 -3.87 -9.05 8.53
N VAL A 44 -2.81 -8.25 8.39
CA VAL A 44 -2.85 -7.00 7.61
C VAL A 44 -2.99 -7.26 6.11
N HIS A 45 -3.66 -6.34 5.41
CA HIS A 45 -3.76 -6.38 3.95
C HIS A 45 -2.65 -5.61 3.22
N GLY A 46 -1.94 -4.73 3.93
CA GLY A 46 -0.88 -3.90 3.37
C GLY A 46 -0.19 -3.05 4.44
N ALA A 47 0.75 -2.21 4.01
CA ALA A 47 1.59 -1.44 4.94
C ALA A 47 0.84 -0.38 5.77
N GLY A 48 -0.32 0.09 5.30
CA GLY A 48 -1.09 1.14 5.96
C GLY A 48 -0.48 2.53 5.80
N ARG A 49 -1.34 3.55 5.79
CA ARG A 49 -0.95 4.94 5.52
C ARG A 49 -0.41 5.63 6.78
N VAL A 50 0.59 6.49 6.60
CA VAL A 50 1.07 7.45 7.60
C VAL A 50 0.65 8.88 7.30
N MET A 51 0.19 9.14 6.07
CA MET A 51 -0.20 10.47 5.58
C MET A 51 -1.57 10.41 4.88
N SER A 52 -2.43 11.38 5.16
CA SER A 52 -3.73 11.49 4.48
C SER A 52 -3.54 11.84 2.99
N ARG A 53 -4.52 11.51 2.14
CA ARG A 53 -4.46 11.84 0.70
C ARG A 53 -4.38 13.34 0.46
N THR A 54 -5.15 14.13 1.22
CA THR A 54 -5.16 15.60 1.10
C THR A 54 -3.86 16.21 1.61
N GLN A 55 -3.23 15.65 2.64
CA GLN A 55 -1.92 16.12 3.10
C GLN A 55 -0.83 15.82 2.06
N ALA A 56 -0.84 14.63 1.48
CA ALA A 56 0.13 14.22 0.47
C ALA A 56 0.00 15.03 -0.84
N ALA A 57 -1.21 15.04 -1.42
CA ALA A 57 -1.42 15.60 -2.76
C ALA A 57 -2.04 16.99 -2.77
N GLY A 58 -2.53 17.49 -1.64
CA GLY A 58 -3.23 18.77 -1.55
C GLY A 58 -4.73 18.67 -1.79
N LYS A 59 -5.41 19.81 -1.64
CA LYS A 59 -6.85 19.93 -1.89
C LYS A 59 -7.13 20.06 -3.37
N MET A 60 -8.14 19.36 -3.86
CA MET A 60 -8.60 19.48 -5.25
C MET A 60 -9.29 20.83 -5.45
N ASN A 61 -8.81 21.61 -6.39
CA ASN A 61 -9.50 22.80 -6.89
C ASN A 61 -10.38 22.38 -8.07
N TRP A 62 -11.69 22.27 -7.83
CA TRP A 62 -12.64 21.80 -8.84
C TRP A 62 -12.78 22.70 -10.07
N LYS A 63 -12.42 23.99 -9.98
CA LYS A 63 -12.44 24.89 -11.13
C LYS A 63 -11.28 24.63 -12.09
N THR A 64 -10.12 24.27 -11.54
CA THR A 64 -8.88 24.07 -12.31
C THR A 64 -8.52 22.61 -12.51
N ARG A 65 -9.21 21.69 -11.82
CA ARG A 65 -8.89 20.25 -11.70
C ARG A 65 -7.45 19.98 -11.27
N ARG A 66 -6.86 20.90 -10.49
CA ARG A 66 -5.50 20.76 -9.96
C ARG A 66 -5.55 20.63 -8.45
N ARG A 67 -4.62 19.84 -7.91
CA ARG A 67 -4.40 19.81 -6.47
C ARG A 67 -3.37 20.87 -6.05
N LEU A 68 -3.61 21.49 -4.91
CA LEU A 68 -2.77 22.56 -4.37
C LEU A 68 -2.47 22.32 -2.89
N GLY A 69 -1.23 22.64 -2.48
CA GLY A 69 -0.80 22.60 -1.08
C GLY A 69 -0.49 21.19 -0.54
N GLY A 70 -0.17 20.23 -1.41
CA GLY A 70 0.33 18.92 -0.99
C GLY A 70 1.79 18.98 -0.54
N GLU A 71 2.16 18.15 0.44
CA GLU A 71 3.53 18.06 0.96
C GLU A 71 4.48 17.29 0.01
N ILE A 72 3.93 16.52 -0.92
CA ILE A 72 4.72 15.67 -1.82
C ILE A 72 4.63 16.21 -3.24
N SER A 73 5.77 16.54 -3.83
CA SER A 73 5.88 16.87 -5.25
C SER A 73 5.91 15.60 -6.12
N GLU A 74 5.39 15.70 -7.34
CA GLU A 74 5.46 14.61 -8.32
C GLU A 74 6.90 14.21 -8.64
N GLU A 75 7.80 15.18 -8.74
CA GLU A 75 9.22 14.95 -8.99
C GLU A 75 9.83 14.07 -7.89
N ARG A 76 9.63 14.43 -6.62
CA ARG A 76 10.12 13.66 -5.48
C ARG A 76 9.56 12.25 -5.44
N MET A 77 8.27 12.08 -5.76
CA MET A 77 7.66 10.75 -5.88
C MET A 77 8.33 9.94 -7.00
N ARG A 78 8.47 10.50 -8.20
CA ARG A 78 9.07 9.81 -9.35
C ARG A 78 10.54 9.45 -9.09
N GLU A 79 11.30 10.33 -8.44
CA GLU A 79 12.68 10.04 -8.03
C GLU A 79 12.75 8.87 -7.05
N ALA A 80 11.89 8.84 -6.03
CA ALA A 80 11.85 7.76 -5.06
C ALA A 80 11.55 6.41 -5.72
N VAL A 81 10.60 6.38 -6.66
CA VAL A 81 10.21 5.16 -7.37
C VAL A 81 11.32 4.70 -8.33
N ARG A 82 11.96 5.64 -9.04
CA ARG A 82 13.14 5.35 -9.88
C ARG A 82 14.33 4.85 -9.07
N ALA A 83 14.57 5.40 -7.88
CA ALA A 83 15.63 4.92 -6.98
C ALA A 83 15.40 3.47 -6.55
N TYR A 84 14.14 3.01 -6.54
CA TYR A 84 13.78 1.62 -6.33
C TYR A 84 13.86 0.75 -7.60
N GLY A 85 14.23 1.31 -8.75
CA GLY A 85 14.32 0.60 -10.03
C GLY A 85 12.95 0.20 -10.59
N VAL A 86 11.89 0.93 -10.24
CA VAL A 86 10.51 0.65 -10.67
C VAL A 86 10.12 1.62 -11.77
N GLU A 87 9.57 1.08 -12.86
CA GLU A 87 8.93 1.88 -13.91
C GLU A 87 7.54 2.34 -13.46
N LEU A 88 7.26 3.65 -13.50
CA LEU A 88 5.97 4.21 -13.06
C LEU A 88 5.17 4.80 -14.23
N ARG A 89 3.93 4.31 -14.39
CA ARG A 89 2.95 4.83 -15.37
C ARG A 89 1.72 5.37 -14.62
N GLY A 90 1.40 6.64 -14.85
CA GLY A 90 0.33 7.36 -14.14
C GLY A 90 0.70 7.70 -12.68
N ALA A 91 -0.25 7.49 -11.77
CA ALA A 91 -0.19 7.78 -10.32
C ALA A 91 -0.36 9.24 -9.90
N GLY A 92 -0.92 9.42 -8.70
CA GLY A 92 -0.96 10.68 -7.96
C GLY A 92 -0.02 10.66 -6.75
N THR A 93 0.39 11.84 -6.30
CA THR A 93 1.27 12.00 -5.13
C THR A 93 0.64 11.51 -3.82
N ASP A 94 -0.68 11.29 -3.81
CA ASP A 94 -1.39 10.68 -2.69
C ASP A 94 -1.14 9.19 -2.53
N GLU A 95 -0.51 8.53 -3.50
CA GLU A 95 -0.07 7.12 -3.41
C GLU A 95 1.46 6.99 -3.33
N SER A 96 2.19 8.11 -3.23
CA SER A 96 3.65 8.16 -3.17
C SER A 96 4.22 7.20 -2.11
N PRO A 97 5.42 6.59 -2.31
CA PRO A 97 6.03 5.71 -1.32
C PRO A 97 6.08 6.29 0.10
N PHE A 98 6.23 7.61 0.22
CA PHE A 98 6.32 8.33 1.49
C PHE A 98 5.00 8.37 2.29
N VAL A 99 3.86 8.01 1.70
CA VAL A 99 2.56 8.04 2.41
C VAL A 99 2.25 6.75 3.16
N TYR A 100 3.07 5.72 2.98
CA TYR A 100 2.91 4.39 3.57
C TYR A 100 4.00 4.08 4.59
N ARG A 101 3.70 3.18 5.54
CA ARG A 101 4.74 2.58 6.40
C ARG A 101 5.65 1.70 5.55
N GLN A 102 6.84 1.41 6.07
CA GLN A 102 7.68 0.36 5.48
C GLN A 102 7.02 -1.00 5.74
N LEU A 103 6.75 -1.78 4.69
CA LEU A 103 6.04 -3.05 4.82
C LEU A 103 6.79 -4.00 5.74
N GLN A 104 8.12 -4.01 5.71
CA GLN A 104 8.93 -4.87 6.58
C GLN A 104 8.60 -4.68 8.06
N GLN A 105 8.47 -3.44 8.54
CA GLN A 105 8.14 -3.17 9.94
C GLN A 105 6.74 -3.69 10.32
N VAL A 106 5.79 -3.64 9.39
CA VAL A 106 4.45 -4.19 9.59
C VAL A 106 4.50 -5.72 9.64
N LEU A 107 5.28 -6.36 8.76
CA LEU A 107 5.44 -7.81 8.76
C LEU A 107 6.11 -8.30 10.04
N ASP A 108 7.10 -7.58 10.55
CA ASP A 108 7.79 -7.92 11.80
C ASP A 108 6.82 -7.90 12.99
N ALA A 109 5.92 -6.91 13.02
CA ALA A 109 4.87 -6.83 14.05
C ALA A 109 3.80 -7.95 13.94
N HIS A 110 3.73 -8.65 12.81
CA HIS A 110 2.79 -9.75 12.56
C HIS A 110 3.47 -11.11 12.40
N ALA A 111 4.75 -11.24 12.76
CA ALA A 111 5.52 -12.47 12.58
C ALA A 111 4.92 -13.68 13.33
N GLY A 112 4.12 -13.46 14.38
CA GLY A 112 3.42 -14.49 15.13
C GLY A 112 2.12 -14.97 14.47
N THR A 113 1.51 -14.20 13.57
CA THR A 113 0.26 -14.58 12.89
C THR A 113 0.47 -15.16 11.50
N ILE A 114 1.59 -14.82 10.85
CA ILE A 114 1.89 -15.20 9.48
C ILE A 114 3.34 -15.63 9.28
N GLU A 115 3.57 -16.48 8.30
CA GLU A 115 4.86 -16.84 7.75
C GLU A 115 5.01 -16.21 6.37
N VAL A 116 6.14 -15.53 6.10
CA VAL A 116 6.44 -14.99 4.78
C VAL A 116 7.06 -16.09 3.93
N LEU A 117 6.37 -16.49 2.85
CA LEU A 117 6.84 -17.50 1.91
C LEU A 117 7.70 -16.90 0.79
N HIS A 118 7.25 -15.77 0.24
CA HIS A 118 7.92 -15.11 -0.87
C HIS A 118 7.93 -13.61 -0.70
N ARG A 119 9.00 -12.99 -1.16
CA ARG A 119 9.16 -11.53 -1.24
C ARG A 119 9.24 -11.15 -2.71
N LEU A 120 8.38 -10.24 -3.12
CA LEU A 120 8.23 -9.77 -4.49
C LEU A 120 8.71 -8.32 -4.55
N ARG A 121 9.68 -8.05 -5.45
CA ARG A 121 10.13 -6.70 -5.74
C ARG A 121 9.38 -6.19 -6.97
N PRO A 122 8.72 -5.02 -6.91
CA PRO A 122 8.11 -4.44 -8.09
C PRO A 122 9.17 -4.09 -9.14
N ILE A 123 8.83 -4.28 -10.40
CA ILE A 123 9.61 -3.78 -11.56
C ILE A 123 8.84 -2.71 -12.33
N GLY A 124 7.51 -2.66 -12.17
CA GLY A 124 6.65 -1.66 -12.77
C GLY A 124 5.36 -1.48 -11.98
N VAL A 125 4.84 -0.26 -11.97
CA VAL A 125 3.57 0.13 -11.36
C VAL A 125 2.79 0.96 -12.37
N CYS A 126 1.54 0.55 -12.62
CA CYS A 126 0.60 1.29 -13.45
C CYS A 126 -0.62 1.63 -12.60
N MET A 127 -0.93 2.92 -12.50
CA MET A 127 -2.09 3.42 -11.76
C MET A 127 -2.76 4.52 -12.57
N ALA A 128 -4.04 4.77 -12.28
CA ALA A 128 -4.76 5.85 -12.92
C ALA A 128 -4.01 7.19 -12.77
N GLY A 129 -3.95 7.96 -13.85
CA GLY A 129 -3.35 9.28 -13.85
C GLY A 129 -4.15 10.26 -12.97
N ALA A 130 -3.49 11.30 -12.46
CA ALA A 130 -4.16 12.35 -11.68
C ALA A 130 -5.27 13.07 -12.47
N ASP A 131 -5.15 13.10 -13.79
CA ASP A 131 -6.07 13.76 -14.73
C ASP A 131 -7.02 12.78 -15.44
N GLU A 132 -6.99 11.49 -15.08
CA GLU A 132 -7.76 10.46 -15.77
C GLU A 132 -9.23 10.50 -15.32
N HIS A 133 -10.12 10.74 -16.29
CA HIS A 133 -11.56 10.73 -16.03
C HIS A 133 -12.03 9.28 -15.93
N ASP A 134 -12.48 8.91 -14.73
CA ASP A 134 -13.17 7.64 -14.49
C ASP A 134 -14.66 7.82 -14.80
N PRO A 135 -15.18 7.25 -15.91
CA PRO A 135 -16.57 7.42 -16.31
C PRO A 135 -17.56 6.68 -15.39
N TYR A 136 -17.08 5.92 -14.41
CA TYR A 136 -17.88 5.15 -13.45
C TYR A 136 -17.80 5.68 -12.02
N LYS A 137 -17.11 6.80 -11.80
CA LYS A 137 -17.18 7.55 -10.53
C LYS A 137 -18.34 8.54 -10.59
N ASP A 138 -19.38 8.24 -9.82
CA ASP A 138 -20.48 9.16 -9.51
C ASP A 138 -19.98 10.42 -8.76
#